data_AF-A0A7K8XDP9-F1
#
_entry.id   AF-A0A7K8XDP9-F1
#
_cell.length_a   1.000
_cell.length_b   1.000
_cell.length_c   1.000
_cell.angle_alpha   90.00
_cell.angle_beta   90.00
_cell.angle_gamma   90.00
#
_symmetry.space_group_name_H-M   'P 1'
#
loop_
_entity.id
_entity.type
_entity.pdbx_description
1 polymer ?
#
loop_
_entity_poly.entity_id
_entity_poly.type
_entity_poly.pdbx_seq_one_letter_code
_entity_poly.pdbx_strand_id
1 'polypeptide(L)'
;AVAAGCGWTESQFRRYSFETRPIPRLSHSDPRAEELIENEEPVVLTDTNLVYPALKWDLDYLQENIGNGDFSVYSANTHKFLYYDEKKMANFKNFKPKSSREEMKFTEFVERLKEIQQKGSSERLYLQQTLNDTVGRKIVVDFLGFNWNWINKQQGKRGWGQLTSNLLLIGMEGNVTPAHYDEQQNFFAQIKGYKRCILFPPDQFECLYPYPVHHPCDRQSQV
;
A
#
# COMPACT_ATOMS: atom_id res chain seq x y z
N ALA A 1 25.60 14.23 16.61
CA ALA A 1 24.36 14.36 15.82
C ALA A 1 23.19 14.02 16.73
N VAL A 2 22.24 14.94 16.88
CA VAL A 2 21.03 14.71 17.70
C VAL A 2 20.28 13.53 17.09
N ALA A 3 20.05 12.47 17.87
CA ALA A 3 19.16 11.40 17.45
C ALA A 3 17.80 12.04 17.16
N ALA A 4 17.44 12.15 15.89
CA ALA A 4 16.10 12.55 15.51
C ALA A 4 15.15 11.59 16.22
N GLY A 5 14.31 12.11 17.10
CA GLY A 5 13.33 11.32 17.83
C GLY A 5 12.47 10.51 16.85
N CYS A 6 11.88 9.43 17.33
CA CYS A 6 10.93 8.63 16.54
C CYS A 6 9.90 9.59 15.89
N GLY A 7 9.78 9.56 14.56
CA GLY A 7 8.90 10.48 13.81
C GLY A 7 7.40 10.23 14.01
N TRP A 8 7.04 9.44 15.02
CA TRP A 8 5.69 9.10 15.43
C TRP A 8 5.65 8.72 16.92
N THR A 9 4.46 8.75 17.51
CA THR A 9 4.17 8.32 18.89
C THR A 9 3.00 7.34 18.90
N GLU A 10 2.89 6.51 19.95
CA GLU A 10 1.81 5.52 20.08
C GLU A 10 0.41 6.16 20.11
N SER A 11 0.30 7.43 20.50
CA SER A 11 -0.97 8.17 20.51
C SER A 11 -1.63 8.26 19.13
N GLN A 12 -0.85 8.13 18.05
CA GLN A 12 -1.33 8.15 16.67
C GLN A 12 -1.92 6.81 16.23
N PHE A 13 -1.70 5.73 16.98
CA PHE A 13 -2.20 4.40 16.63
C PHE A 13 -3.67 4.23 17.00
N ARG A 14 -4.45 3.71 16.05
CA ARG A 14 -5.78 3.17 16.35
C ARG A 14 -5.65 2.01 17.34
N ARG A 15 -6.59 1.93 18.30
CA ARG A 15 -6.68 0.86 19.28
C ARG A 15 -7.46 -0.32 18.70
N TYR A 16 -6.95 -1.53 18.92
CA TYR A 16 -7.57 -2.78 18.52
C TYR A 16 -7.61 -3.72 19.73
N SER A 17 -8.46 -4.75 19.69
CA SER A 17 -8.72 -5.68 20.81
C SER A 17 -7.75 -6.86 20.90
N PHE A 18 -6.82 -6.99 19.96
CA PHE A 18 -5.85 -8.07 19.90
C PHE A 18 -4.45 -7.58 20.25
N GLU A 19 -3.63 -8.48 20.78
CA GLU A 19 -2.21 -8.23 21.04
C GLU A 19 -1.38 -8.38 19.75
N THR A 20 -0.23 -7.71 19.71
CA THR A 20 0.69 -7.78 18.57
C THR A 20 2.12 -7.92 19.04
N ARG A 21 2.95 -8.62 18.27
CA ARG A 21 4.41 -8.63 18.44
C ARG A 21 5.07 -7.81 17.32
N PRO A 22 6.22 -7.17 17.57
CA PRO A 22 6.90 -6.40 16.55
C PRO A 22 7.48 -7.31 15.45
N ILE A 23 7.29 -6.92 14.20
CA ILE A 23 8.01 -7.52 13.06
C ILE A 23 9.49 -7.13 13.16
N PRO A 24 10.44 -8.08 13.00
CA PRO A 24 11.87 -7.78 13.03
C PRO A 24 12.25 -6.69 12.02
N ARG A 25 13.07 -5.73 12.46
CA ARG A 25 13.66 -4.70 11.60
C ARG A 25 15.15 -5.00 11.45
N LEU A 26 15.57 -5.38 10.25
CA LEU A 26 16.91 -5.90 9.98
C LEU A 26 17.54 -5.21 8.74
N SER A 27 18.86 -5.29 8.64
CA SER A 27 19.55 -4.97 7.39
C SER A 27 19.26 -6.06 6.35
N HIS A 28 19.19 -5.70 5.08
CA HIS A 28 19.09 -6.67 3.98
C HIS A 28 20.34 -7.55 3.83
N SER A 29 21.43 -7.22 4.54
CA SER A 29 22.67 -7.99 4.60
C SER A 29 22.72 -8.94 5.80
N ASP A 30 21.78 -8.84 6.74
CA ASP A 30 21.67 -9.72 7.89
C ASP A 30 21.16 -11.10 7.44
N PRO A 31 21.88 -12.21 7.72
CA PRO A 31 21.44 -13.54 7.30
C PRO A 31 20.06 -13.93 7.87
N ARG A 32 19.68 -13.40 9.03
CA ARG A 32 18.35 -13.63 9.63
C ARG A 32 17.23 -13.03 8.78
N ALA A 33 17.50 -11.93 8.07
CA ALA A 33 16.52 -11.35 7.17
C ALA A 33 16.28 -12.24 5.94
N GLU A 34 17.34 -12.84 5.42
CA GLU A 34 17.24 -13.79 4.31
C GLU A 34 16.50 -15.08 4.72
N GLU A 35 16.77 -15.58 5.93
CA GLU A 35 16.09 -16.73 6.54
C GLU A 35 14.58 -16.49 6.68
N LEU A 36 14.17 -15.32 7.20
CA LEU A 36 12.75 -14.96 7.30
C LEU A 36 12.06 -14.93 5.93
N ILE A 37 12.70 -14.33 4.92
CA ILE A 37 12.15 -14.28 3.55
C ILE A 37 12.03 -15.68 2.95
N GLU A 38 13.01 -16.56 3.19
CA GLU A 38 12.99 -17.95 2.71
C GLU A 38 11.86 -18.76 3.35
N ASN A 39 11.56 -18.51 4.62
CA ASN A 39 10.49 -19.16 5.37
C ASN A 39 9.12 -18.51 5.18
N GLU A 40 8.99 -17.54 4.26
CA GLU A 40 7.76 -16.78 4.01
C GLU A 40 7.24 -16.01 5.25
N GLU A 41 8.16 -15.57 6.11
CA GLU A 41 7.89 -14.78 7.30
C GLU A 41 8.15 -13.28 7.08
N PRO A 42 7.38 -12.39 7.72
CA PRO A 42 7.53 -10.96 7.51
C PRO A 42 8.81 -10.39 8.15
N VAL A 43 9.49 -9.52 7.40
CA VAL A 43 10.65 -8.76 7.87
C VAL A 43 10.61 -7.33 7.33
N VAL A 44 11.02 -6.35 8.13
CA VAL A 44 11.23 -4.98 7.66
C VAL A 44 12.71 -4.78 7.36
N LEU A 45 13.04 -4.58 6.09
CA LEU A 45 14.41 -4.29 5.66
C LEU A 45 14.68 -2.79 5.68
N THR A 46 15.71 -2.36 6.39
CA THR A 46 15.91 -0.92 6.68
C THR A 46 16.81 -0.18 5.68
N ASP A 47 17.52 -0.88 4.83
CA ASP A 47 18.65 -0.34 4.06
C ASP A 47 18.77 -0.89 2.63
N THR A 48 17.69 -1.44 2.06
CA THR A 48 17.70 -2.03 0.68
C THR A 48 17.96 -1.01 -0.41
N ASN A 49 17.69 0.28 -0.16
CA ASN A 49 17.61 1.33 -1.18
C ASN A 49 16.68 0.98 -2.35
N LEU A 50 15.69 0.10 -2.12
CA LEU A 50 14.83 -0.44 -3.18
C LEU A 50 14.21 0.66 -4.05
N VAL A 51 13.68 1.71 -3.41
CA VAL A 51 13.03 2.85 -4.07
C VAL A 51 13.76 4.17 -3.77
N TYR A 52 15.08 4.14 -3.58
CA TYR A 52 15.86 5.32 -3.19
C TYR A 52 15.58 6.58 -4.04
N PRO A 53 15.52 6.51 -5.40
CA PRO A 53 15.18 7.67 -6.21
C PRO A 53 13.80 8.25 -5.93
N ALA A 54 12.84 7.44 -5.49
CA ALA A 54 11.48 7.88 -5.19
C ALA A 54 11.35 8.55 -3.81
N LEU A 55 12.37 8.53 -2.94
CA LEU A 55 12.31 9.17 -1.61
C LEU A 55 12.12 10.69 -1.66
N LYS A 56 12.39 11.31 -2.82
CA LYS A 56 12.09 12.72 -3.08
C LYS A 56 10.64 12.98 -3.50
N TRP A 57 9.84 11.93 -3.75
CA TRP A 57 8.47 12.10 -4.23
C TRP A 57 7.58 12.69 -3.14
N ASP A 58 6.99 13.82 -3.47
CA ASP A 58 5.85 14.42 -2.80
C ASP A 58 4.77 14.79 -3.82
N LEU A 59 3.68 15.40 -3.37
CA LEU A 59 2.56 15.72 -4.25
C LEU A 59 2.96 16.70 -5.35
N ASP A 60 3.82 17.67 -5.06
CA ASP A 60 4.24 18.69 -6.03
C ASP A 60 5.15 18.07 -7.11
N TYR A 61 6.14 17.27 -6.69
CA TYR A 61 7.01 16.56 -7.62
C TYR A 61 6.23 15.60 -8.52
N LEU A 62 5.31 14.83 -7.95
CA LEU A 62 4.48 13.91 -8.72
C LEU A 62 3.55 14.66 -9.65
N GLN A 63 2.89 15.72 -9.20
CA GLN A 63 2.00 16.51 -10.05
C GLN A 63 2.70 17.09 -11.27
N GLU A 64 3.95 17.56 -11.13
CA GLU A 64 4.74 18.09 -12.23
C GLU A 64 5.23 16.99 -13.19
N ASN A 65 5.51 15.77 -12.70
CA ASN A 65 6.31 14.79 -13.43
C ASN A 65 5.61 13.47 -13.76
N ILE A 66 4.48 13.14 -13.13
CA ILE A 66 3.82 11.83 -13.29
C ILE A 66 3.09 11.67 -14.61
N GLY A 67 2.87 12.76 -15.36
CA GLY A 67 2.20 12.74 -16.65
C GLY A 67 0.68 12.92 -16.54
N ASN A 68 0.00 12.81 -17.69
CA ASN A 68 -1.42 13.16 -17.85
C ASN A 68 -2.35 11.93 -17.91
N GLY A 69 -1.88 10.77 -17.47
CA GLY A 69 -2.73 9.57 -17.34
C GLY A 69 -3.86 9.76 -16.34
N ASP A 70 -4.89 8.92 -16.43
CA ASP A 70 -5.93 8.83 -15.40
C ASP A 70 -5.43 7.93 -14.26
N PHE A 71 -5.89 8.26 -13.05
CA PHE A 71 -5.56 7.54 -11.82
C PHE A 71 -6.85 7.08 -11.14
N SER A 72 -6.89 5.81 -10.75
CA SER A 72 -7.95 5.28 -9.90
C SER A 72 -7.84 5.85 -8.48
N VAL A 73 -8.82 6.66 -8.09
CA VAL A 73 -8.94 7.25 -6.76
C VAL A 73 -10.20 6.75 -6.08
N TYR A 74 -10.04 6.24 -4.87
CA TYR A 74 -11.15 5.80 -4.03
C TYR A 74 -11.58 6.93 -3.09
N SER A 75 -12.88 7.20 -3.02
CA SER A 75 -13.51 8.17 -2.12
C SER A 75 -14.38 7.46 -1.07
N ALA A 76 -14.34 7.90 0.18
CA ALA A 76 -15.12 7.33 1.28
C ALA A 76 -15.44 8.36 2.37
N ASN A 77 -16.59 8.20 3.05
CA ASN A 77 -16.95 8.98 4.24
C ASN A 77 -16.52 8.30 5.56
N THR A 78 -15.66 7.29 5.46
CA THR A 78 -15.09 6.54 6.59
C THR A 78 -13.60 6.33 6.35
N HIS A 79 -12.86 6.02 7.41
CA HIS A 79 -11.44 5.76 7.31
C HIS A 79 -11.11 4.38 6.71
N LYS A 80 -12.08 3.48 6.59
CA LYS A 80 -11.88 2.11 6.07
C LYS A 80 -12.19 2.04 4.58
N PHE A 81 -11.17 1.76 3.77
CA PHE A 81 -11.28 1.53 2.33
C PHE A 81 -11.33 0.03 2.05
N LEU A 82 -12.53 -0.56 2.19
CA LEU A 82 -12.76 -1.97 1.87
C LEU A 82 -12.80 -2.12 0.34
N TYR A 83 -11.85 -2.87 -0.21
CA TYR A 83 -11.80 -3.17 -1.64
C TYR A 83 -13.05 -3.96 -2.07
N TYR A 84 -13.39 -3.90 -3.34
CA TYR A 84 -14.40 -4.80 -3.91
C TYR A 84 -14.11 -5.03 -5.39
N ASP A 85 -14.32 -6.28 -5.82
CA ASP A 85 -14.28 -6.65 -7.23
C ASP A 85 -15.61 -6.29 -7.89
N GLU A 86 -15.59 -5.24 -8.72
CA GLU A 86 -16.73 -4.77 -9.50
C GLU A 86 -17.37 -5.88 -10.35
N LYS A 87 -16.59 -6.86 -10.84
CA LYS A 87 -17.10 -7.97 -11.66
C LYS A 87 -17.96 -8.93 -10.84
N LYS A 88 -17.70 -9.06 -9.55
CA LYS A 88 -18.46 -9.93 -8.63
C LYS A 88 -19.72 -9.26 -8.07
N MET A 89 -19.88 -7.94 -8.24
CA MET A 89 -21.06 -7.21 -7.72
C MET A 89 -22.38 -7.72 -8.29
N ALA A 90 -22.39 -8.18 -9.55
CA ALA A 90 -23.58 -8.73 -10.19
C ALA A 90 -24.17 -9.95 -9.44
N ASN A 91 -23.32 -10.71 -8.72
CA ASN A 91 -23.72 -11.89 -7.97
C ASN A 91 -24.38 -11.55 -6.62
N PHE A 92 -24.20 -10.32 -6.11
CA PHE A 92 -24.64 -9.91 -4.77
C PHE A 92 -25.38 -8.57 -4.83
N LYS A 93 -26.65 -8.60 -5.27
CA LYS A 93 -27.50 -7.40 -5.47
C LYS A 93 -27.66 -6.51 -4.22
N ASN A 94 -27.50 -7.07 -3.03
CA ASN A 94 -27.63 -6.35 -1.76
C ASN A 94 -26.32 -5.73 -1.28
N PHE A 95 -25.19 -6.02 -1.93
CA PHE A 95 -23.91 -5.43 -1.57
C PHE A 95 -23.87 -3.95 -1.97
N LYS A 96 -23.55 -3.09 -0.99
CA LYS A 96 -23.36 -1.66 -1.21
C LYS A 96 -21.92 -1.30 -0.85
N PRO A 97 -21.08 -0.90 -1.82
CA PRO A 97 -19.73 -0.44 -1.56
C PRO A 97 -19.70 0.68 -0.51
N LYS A 98 -18.70 0.66 0.37
CA LYS A 98 -18.47 1.72 1.38
C LYS A 98 -17.53 2.82 0.89
N SER A 99 -16.92 2.61 -0.27
CA SER A 99 -16.12 3.55 -1.02
C SER A 99 -16.51 3.46 -2.48
N SER A 100 -16.33 4.55 -3.23
CA SER A 100 -16.50 4.61 -4.68
C SER A 100 -15.15 4.79 -5.35
N ARG A 101 -14.97 4.22 -6.54
CA ARG A 101 -13.82 4.45 -7.40
C ARG A 101 -14.16 5.47 -8.47
N GLU A 102 -13.28 6.43 -8.66
CA GLU A 102 -13.36 7.46 -9.69
C GLU A 102 -12.02 7.54 -10.43
N GLU A 103 -12.04 7.73 -11.74
CA GLU A 103 -10.85 8.02 -12.53
C GLU A 103 -10.69 9.54 -12.64
N MET A 104 -9.51 10.05 -12.32
CA MET A 104 -9.21 11.49 -12.40
C MET A 104 -7.75 11.75 -12.72
N LYS A 105 -7.42 12.95 -13.18
CA LYS A 105 -6.03 13.40 -13.35
C LYS A 105 -5.36 13.56 -11.99
N PHE A 106 -4.04 13.41 -11.96
CA PHE A 106 -3.28 13.62 -10.72
C PHE A 106 -3.43 15.05 -10.17
N THR A 107 -3.52 16.05 -11.05
CA THR A 107 -3.78 17.45 -10.67
C THR A 107 -5.12 17.60 -9.96
N GLU A 108 -6.18 16.98 -10.49
CA GLU A 108 -7.54 17.01 -9.90
C GLU A 108 -7.56 16.31 -8.53
N PHE A 109 -6.82 15.20 -8.39
CA PHE A 109 -6.64 14.53 -7.11
C PHE A 109 -5.98 15.44 -6.06
N VAL A 110 -4.90 16.14 -6.42
CA VAL A 110 -4.22 17.07 -5.50
C VAL A 110 -5.09 18.28 -5.14
N GLU A 111 -5.84 18.82 -6.10
CA GLU A 111 -6.81 19.90 -5.88
C GLU A 111 -7.91 19.45 -4.90
N ARG A 112 -8.50 18.27 -5.10
CA ARG A 112 -9.52 17.72 -4.20
C ARG A 112 -9.00 17.46 -2.79
N LEU A 113 -7.75 17.00 -2.64
CA LEU A 113 -7.09 16.90 -1.33
C LEU A 113 -7.01 18.26 -0.61
N LYS A 114 -6.60 19.30 -1.33
CA LYS A 114 -6.51 20.67 -0.79
C LYS A 114 -7.89 21.20 -0.39
N GLU A 115 -8.90 20.97 -1.21
CA GLU A 115 -10.27 21.38 -0.92
C GLU A 115 -10.85 20.69 0.33
N ILE A 116 -10.66 19.37 0.46
CA ILE A 116 -11.11 18.60 1.63
C ILE A 116 -10.49 19.18 2.91
N GLN A 117 -9.19 19.48 2.87
CA GLN A 117 -8.49 20.07 4.00
C GLN A 117 -9.00 21.48 4.34
N GLN A 118 -9.18 22.35 3.33
CA GLN A 118 -9.64 23.72 3.52
C GLN A 118 -11.08 23.79 4.05
N LYS A 119 -11.96 22.91 3.56
CA LYS A 119 -13.38 22.85 3.95
C LYS A 119 -13.61 22.07 5.25
N GLY A 120 -12.59 21.38 5.78
CA GLY A 120 -12.73 20.48 6.93
C GLY A 120 -13.70 19.32 6.65
N SER A 121 -13.76 18.85 5.39
CA SER A 121 -14.67 17.78 4.99
C SER A 121 -14.31 16.45 5.67
N SER A 122 -15.32 15.64 5.95
CA SER A 122 -15.14 14.26 6.47
C SER A 122 -14.80 13.23 5.39
N GLU A 123 -14.86 13.65 4.12
CA GLU A 123 -14.47 12.85 2.96
C GLU A 123 -12.99 12.46 3.04
N ARG A 124 -12.69 11.25 2.57
CA ARG A 124 -11.35 10.71 2.49
C ARG A 124 -11.08 10.18 1.10
N LEU A 125 -9.86 10.41 0.62
CA LEU A 125 -9.38 9.92 -0.65
C LEU A 125 -8.23 8.94 -0.46
N TYR A 126 -8.14 7.98 -1.36
CA TYR A 126 -7.03 7.04 -1.45
C TYR A 126 -6.76 6.71 -2.92
N LEU A 127 -5.67 7.24 -3.47
CA LEU A 127 -5.20 6.91 -4.82
C LEU A 127 -4.51 5.54 -4.80
N GLN A 128 -4.92 4.65 -5.69
CA GLN A 128 -4.33 3.31 -5.87
C GLN A 128 -4.21 3.02 -7.36
N GLN A 129 -3.04 3.24 -7.94
CA GLN A 129 -2.83 3.15 -9.40
C GLN A 129 -1.60 2.31 -9.72
N THR A 130 -1.75 1.33 -10.61
CA THR A 130 -0.60 0.61 -11.17
C THR A 130 0.20 1.57 -12.05
N LEU A 131 1.50 1.67 -11.78
CA LEU A 131 2.42 2.42 -12.65
C LEU A 131 2.52 1.71 -14.01
N ASN A 132 2.44 2.50 -15.08
CA ASN A 132 2.47 2.02 -16.46
C ASN A 132 3.25 3.00 -17.35
N ASP A 133 3.36 2.69 -18.65
CA ASP A 133 4.18 3.47 -19.60
C ASP A 133 3.65 4.88 -19.91
N THR A 134 2.50 5.27 -19.34
CA THR A 134 1.97 6.65 -19.47
C THR A 134 2.60 7.64 -18.50
N VAL A 135 3.43 7.16 -17.56
CA VAL A 135 4.12 8.06 -16.62
C VAL A 135 5.14 8.95 -17.31
N GLY A 136 5.33 10.16 -16.79
CA GLY A 136 6.28 11.12 -17.37
C GLY A 136 7.75 10.69 -17.26
N ARG A 137 8.59 11.28 -18.10
CA ARG A 137 10.01 10.87 -18.29
C ARG A 137 10.83 10.83 -16.99
N LYS A 138 10.63 11.77 -16.07
CA LYS A 138 11.39 11.77 -14.80
C LYS A 138 10.99 10.61 -13.88
N ILE A 139 9.71 10.19 -13.90
CA ILE A 139 9.26 9.01 -13.16
C ILE A 139 9.85 7.73 -13.75
N VAL A 140 9.98 7.63 -15.08
CA VAL A 140 10.68 6.52 -15.72
C VAL A 140 12.15 6.46 -15.27
N VAL A 141 12.85 7.60 -15.24
CA VAL A 141 14.24 7.66 -14.75
C VAL A 141 14.34 7.19 -13.30
N ASP A 142 13.42 7.63 -12.44
CA ASP A 142 13.39 7.21 -11.04
C ASP A 142 13.13 5.71 -10.90
N PHE A 143 12.19 5.18 -11.67
CA PHE A 143 11.87 3.75 -11.71
C PHE A 143 13.06 2.91 -12.17
N LEU A 144 13.77 3.33 -13.21
CA LEU A 144 15.00 2.66 -13.68
C LEU A 144 16.12 2.70 -12.62
N GLY A 145 16.12 3.70 -11.75
CA GLY A 145 17.07 3.84 -10.65
C GLY A 145 16.73 3.02 -9.39
N PHE A 146 15.62 2.28 -9.37
CA PHE A 146 15.31 1.36 -8.27
C PHE A 146 16.36 0.26 -8.18
N ASN A 147 16.50 -0.37 -7.00
CA ASN A 147 17.49 -1.43 -6.79
C ASN A 147 17.03 -2.77 -7.40
N TRP A 148 16.90 -2.78 -8.73
CA TRP A 148 16.53 -3.95 -9.52
C TRP A 148 17.48 -5.12 -9.31
N ASN A 149 18.78 -4.84 -9.15
CA ASN A 149 19.77 -5.88 -8.87
C ASN A 149 19.45 -6.65 -7.57
N TRP A 150 19.09 -5.96 -6.50
CA TRP A 150 18.74 -6.64 -5.25
C TRP A 150 17.42 -7.41 -5.38
N ILE A 151 16.35 -6.79 -5.86
CA ILE A 151 15.03 -7.46 -5.91
C ILE A 151 14.96 -8.59 -6.95
N ASN A 152 15.67 -8.48 -8.08
CA ASN A 152 15.76 -9.56 -9.07
C ASN A 152 16.54 -10.77 -8.52
N LYS A 153 17.57 -10.54 -7.68
CA LYS A 153 18.24 -11.62 -6.94
C LYS A 153 17.31 -12.27 -5.93
N GLN A 154 16.48 -11.48 -5.23
CA GLN A 154 15.47 -12.02 -4.33
C GLN A 154 14.50 -12.93 -5.09
N GLN A 155 13.92 -12.45 -6.19
CA GLN A 155 13.04 -13.24 -7.07
C GLN A 155 13.70 -14.55 -7.54
N GLY A 156 14.93 -14.46 -8.08
CA GLY A 156 15.63 -15.61 -8.64
C GLY A 156 15.99 -16.67 -7.59
N LYS A 157 16.40 -16.27 -6.40
CA LYS A 157 16.72 -17.19 -5.30
C LYS A 157 15.51 -18.02 -4.86
N ARG A 158 14.30 -17.43 -4.90
CA ARG A 158 13.07 -18.05 -4.35
C ARG A 158 12.20 -18.68 -5.43
N GLY A 159 12.67 -18.66 -6.68
CA GLY A 159 11.91 -19.19 -7.81
C GLY A 159 10.55 -18.52 -8.01
N TRP A 160 10.41 -17.25 -7.61
CA TRP A 160 9.14 -16.53 -7.76
C TRP A 160 8.81 -16.26 -9.23
N GLY A 161 7.51 -16.16 -9.53
CA GLY A 161 7.02 -15.76 -10.84
C GLY A 161 7.39 -14.32 -11.22
N GLN A 162 6.99 -13.90 -12.42
CA GLN A 162 7.28 -12.56 -12.93
C GLN A 162 6.66 -11.46 -12.04
N LEU A 163 7.32 -10.30 -11.97
CA LEU A 163 6.71 -9.10 -11.40
C LEU A 163 5.48 -8.71 -12.23
N THR A 164 4.31 -8.69 -11.58
CA THR A 164 3.04 -8.41 -12.26
C THR A 164 2.73 -6.92 -12.33
N SER A 165 3.06 -6.16 -11.29
CA SER A 165 2.72 -4.74 -11.18
C SER A 165 3.52 -4.02 -10.08
N ASN A 166 3.58 -2.69 -10.20
CA ASN A 166 3.96 -1.80 -9.10
C ASN A 166 2.78 -0.88 -8.80
N LEU A 167 2.17 -1.04 -7.61
CA LEU A 167 1.01 -0.25 -7.21
C LEU A 167 1.43 1.00 -6.42
N LEU A 168 1.16 2.18 -6.97
CA LEU A 168 1.33 3.46 -6.28
C LEU A 168 0.15 3.71 -5.35
N LEU A 169 0.45 3.96 -4.07
CA LEU A 169 -0.54 4.13 -3.00
C LEU A 169 -0.35 5.47 -2.29
N ILE A 170 -1.20 6.46 -2.57
CA ILE A 170 -1.19 7.77 -1.89
C ILE A 170 -2.47 7.91 -1.06
N GLY A 171 -2.32 7.83 0.25
CA GLY A 171 -3.43 7.87 1.20
C GLY A 171 -3.37 9.08 2.12
N MET A 172 -4.53 9.57 2.53
CA MET A 172 -4.67 10.58 3.58
C MET A 172 -4.32 10.00 4.96
N GLU A 173 -3.95 10.87 5.89
CA GLU A 173 -3.71 10.50 7.28
C GLU A 173 -4.92 9.76 7.88
N GLY A 174 -4.65 8.64 8.55
CA GLY A 174 -5.66 7.84 9.24
C GLY A 174 -6.45 6.90 8.34
N ASN A 175 -6.20 6.86 7.02
CA ASN A 175 -6.76 5.85 6.13
C ASN A 175 -6.36 4.43 6.56
N VAL A 176 -7.26 3.48 6.35
CA VAL A 176 -7.10 2.06 6.69
C VAL A 176 -7.52 1.23 5.49
N THR A 177 -6.61 0.40 5.01
CA THR A 177 -6.94 -0.79 4.22
C THR A 177 -7.25 -1.91 5.20
N PRO A 178 -8.48 -2.46 5.25
CA PRO A 178 -8.84 -3.55 6.15
C PRO A 178 -8.00 -4.82 5.92
N ALA A 179 -8.01 -5.72 6.91
CA ALA A 179 -7.28 -6.98 6.85
C ALA A 179 -7.71 -7.83 5.63
N HIS A 180 -6.72 -8.28 4.88
CA HIS A 180 -6.87 -9.12 3.70
C HIS A 180 -5.57 -9.88 3.45
N TYR A 181 -5.63 -10.85 2.53
CA TYR A 181 -4.44 -11.46 1.97
C TYR A 181 -4.40 -11.25 0.46
N ASP A 182 -3.19 -11.25 -0.09
CA ASP A 182 -2.93 -11.23 -1.52
C ASP A 182 -2.41 -12.60 -1.97
N GLU A 183 -2.65 -12.95 -3.23
CA GLU A 183 -2.20 -14.21 -3.82
C GLU A 183 -0.82 -14.07 -4.51
N GLN A 184 -0.05 -13.06 -4.11
CA GLN A 184 1.29 -12.78 -4.62
C GLN A 184 2.21 -12.36 -3.48
N GLN A 185 3.49 -12.70 -3.60
CA GLN A 185 4.54 -12.18 -2.73
C GLN A 185 4.66 -10.66 -2.92
N ASN A 186 4.90 -9.92 -1.84
CA ASN A 186 4.87 -8.45 -1.88
C ASN A 186 6.04 -7.82 -1.11
N PHE A 187 6.92 -7.12 -1.83
CA PHE A 187 7.85 -6.16 -1.23
C PHE A 187 7.21 -4.77 -1.15
N PHE A 188 6.73 -4.41 0.04
CA PHE A 188 6.09 -3.13 0.29
C PHE A 188 7.12 -2.01 0.58
N ALA A 189 7.33 -1.13 -0.40
CA ALA A 189 8.30 -0.03 -0.30
C ALA A 189 7.66 1.29 0.16
N GLN A 190 7.91 1.70 1.40
CA GLN A 190 7.42 2.97 1.95
C GLN A 190 8.25 4.16 1.42
N ILE A 191 7.57 5.20 0.91
CA ILE A 191 8.22 6.40 0.33
C ILE A 191 8.08 7.63 1.23
N LYS A 192 6.84 8.04 1.57
CA LYS A 192 6.54 9.26 2.33
C LYS A 192 5.54 8.99 3.45
N GLY A 193 5.80 9.55 4.63
CA GLY A 193 4.99 9.35 5.84
C GLY A 193 5.19 7.98 6.49
N TYR A 194 4.27 7.59 7.37
CA TYR A 194 4.33 6.34 8.12
C TYR A 194 3.04 5.53 7.95
N LYS A 195 3.17 4.20 7.79
CA LYS A 195 2.06 3.26 7.81
C LYS A 195 2.28 2.24 8.93
N ARG A 196 1.24 1.97 9.72
CA ARG A 196 1.22 0.86 10.67
C ARG A 196 0.72 -0.38 9.93
N CYS A 197 1.58 -1.37 9.74
CA CYS A 197 1.23 -2.65 9.17
C CYS A 197 1.01 -3.67 10.30
N ILE A 198 -0.11 -4.40 10.25
CA ILE A 198 -0.44 -5.49 11.16
C ILE A 198 -0.66 -6.71 10.27
N LEU A 199 0.14 -7.75 10.48
CA LEU A 199 0.06 -8.99 9.71
C LEU A 199 -0.40 -10.12 10.61
N PHE A 200 -1.16 -11.03 10.02
CA PHE A 200 -1.60 -12.27 10.65
C PHE A 200 -1.09 -13.44 9.78
N PRO A 201 -0.54 -14.50 10.38
CA PRO A 201 -0.12 -15.67 9.62
C PRO A 201 -1.34 -16.39 8.99
N PRO A 202 -1.13 -17.16 7.89
CA PRO A 202 -2.22 -17.86 7.20
C PRO A 202 -2.99 -18.87 8.06
N ASP A 203 -2.36 -19.41 9.11
CA ASP A 203 -3.01 -20.33 10.07
C ASP A 203 -4.09 -19.65 10.93
N GLN A 204 -4.19 -18.31 10.92
CA GLN A 204 -5.28 -17.56 11.54
C GLN A 204 -6.49 -17.36 10.61
N PHE A 205 -6.57 -18.06 9.47
CA PHE A 205 -7.70 -17.99 8.54
C PHE A 205 -9.06 -18.15 9.26
N GLU A 206 -9.16 -19.10 10.19
CA GLU A 206 -10.38 -19.37 10.98
C GLU A 206 -10.80 -18.21 11.90
N CYS A 207 -9.85 -17.34 12.26
CA CYS A 207 -10.09 -16.19 13.15
C CYS A 207 -10.48 -14.92 12.37
N LEU A 208 -10.15 -14.83 11.09
CA LEU A 208 -10.33 -13.64 10.25
C LEU A 208 -11.56 -13.70 9.35
N TYR A 209 -12.21 -14.86 9.23
CA TYR A 209 -13.51 -15.02 8.57
C TYR A 209 -13.60 -14.30 7.20
N PRO A 210 -12.76 -14.64 6.22
CA PRO A 210 -12.80 -13.94 4.93
C PRO A 210 -14.17 -14.07 4.28
N TYR A 211 -14.56 -13.07 3.49
CA TYR A 211 -15.78 -13.16 2.68
C TYR A 211 -15.73 -14.39 1.75
N PRO A 212 -16.88 -14.98 1.36
CA PRO A 212 -16.92 -16.06 0.39
C PRO A 212 -16.21 -15.71 -0.91
N VAL A 213 -15.57 -16.68 -1.57
CA VAL A 213 -14.77 -16.46 -2.80
C VAL A 213 -15.53 -15.73 -3.91
N HIS A 214 -16.84 -15.93 -4.01
CA HIS A 214 -17.67 -15.28 -5.03
C HIS A 214 -18.18 -13.89 -4.64
N HIS A 215 -17.99 -13.46 -3.40
CA HIS A 215 -18.42 -12.16 -2.89
C HIS A 215 -17.52 -11.03 -3.43
N PRO A 216 -18.03 -9.80 -3.65
CA PRO A 216 -17.20 -8.67 -4.10
C PRO A 216 -15.99 -8.38 -3.21
N CYS A 217 -16.11 -8.61 -1.91
CA CYS A 217 -15.04 -8.42 -0.93
C CYS A 217 -14.21 -9.69 -0.66
N ASP A 218 -14.17 -10.64 -1.58
CA ASP A 218 -13.30 -11.83 -1.52
C ASP A 218 -11.88 -11.48 -1.01
N ARG A 219 -11.31 -12.39 -0.20
CA ARG A 219 -10.02 -12.30 0.51
C ARG A 219 -9.92 -11.26 1.64
N GLN A 220 -10.96 -10.47 1.90
CA GLN A 220 -10.99 -9.52 3.03
C GLN A 220 -11.71 -10.11 4.25
N SER A 221 -11.23 -9.73 5.45
CA SER A 221 -11.84 -10.07 6.74
C SER A 221 -13.25 -9.46 6.88
N GLN A 222 -14.16 -10.22 7.49
CA GLN A 222 -15.49 -9.74 7.89
C GLN A 222 -15.50 -9.10 9.29
N VAL A 223 -14.44 -9.31 10.09
CA VAL A 223 -14.29 -8.83 11.47
C VAL A 223 -13.27 -7.70 11.59
#